data_AF-A0A6B3HFW0-F1
#
_entry.id   AF-A0A6B3HFW0-F1
#
_cell.length_a   1.000
_cell.length_b   1.000
_cell.length_c   1.000
_cell.angle_alpha   90.00
_cell.angle_beta   90.00
_cell.angle_gamma   90.00
#
_symmetry.space_group_name_H-M   'P 1'
#
loop_
_entity.id
_entity.type
_entity.pdbx_description
1 polymer ?
#
loop_
_entity_poly.entity_id
_entity_poly.type
_entity_poly.pdbx_seq_one_letter_code
_entity_poly.pdbx_strand_id
1 'polypeptide(L)'
;DLEGSPRVEIEKPSAFFAAAEEEYGEQAPVWSGELYLELHRATYTTQAKTKQGNRRSEHLLREAELWATAAALRSPSSYRYPYERLDRVWKTVLLHQFHDILPGSSIAWVHREARDTYEEVRAELAELVAEAVTSLGAAEGMVALNSSPYERSQVIELDTEAAGVLPSGAHVQELGDGRAAVLALAPGLGAGLLDGAAVPERPVTVAVADAGGIVLDNGLLRVTVDRDGL
;
A
#
# COMPACT_ATOMS: atom_id res chain seq x y z
N ASP A 1 -33.87 46.99 -11.11
CA ASP A 1 -33.75 46.61 -9.70
C ASP A 1 -35.11 46.09 -9.26
N LEU A 2 -35.15 44.92 -8.62
CA LEU A 2 -36.39 44.32 -8.09
C LEU A 2 -36.39 44.59 -6.60
N GLU A 3 -37.24 45.52 -6.17
CA GLU A 3 -37.31 45.95 -4.78
C GLU A 3 -37.55 44.76 -3.84
N GLY A 4 -36.68 44.59 -2.85
CA GLY A 4 -36.74 43.50 -1.87
C GLY A 4 -36.00 42.22 -2.26
N SER A 5 -35.44 42.12 -3.46
CA SER A 5 -34.62 40.98 -3.87
C SER A 5 -33.14 41.16 -3.51
N PRO A 6 -32.41 40.08 -3.17
CA PRO A 6 -30.97 40.14 -3.03
C PRO A 6 -30.31 40.55 -4.34
N ARG A 7 -29.23 41.33 -4.23
CA ARG A 7 -28.39 41.69 -5.38
C ARG A 7 -27.49 40.53 -5.73
N VAL A 8 -27.38 40.23 -7.02
CA VAL A 8 -26.55 39.15 -7.55
C VAL A 8 -25.42 39.76 -8.35
N GLU A 9 -24.19 39.42 -7.99
CA GLU A 9 -22.97 39.82 -8.70
C GLU A 9 -22.18 38.59 -9.12
N ILE A 10 -21.55 38.64 -10.29
CA ILE A 10 -20.69 37.55 -10.78
C ILE A 10 -19.26 37.88 -10.37
N GLU A 11 -18.71 37.07 -9.47
CA GLU A 11 -17.36 37.26 -8.96
C GLU A 11 -16.57 35.95 -8.86
N LYS A 12 -15.28 36.08 -8.53
CA LYS A 12 -14.42 34.94 -8.25
C LYS A 12 -14.62 34.49 -6.80
N PRO A 13 -14.51 33.18 -6.49
CA PRO A 13 -14.55 32.71 -5.10
C PRO A 13 -13.57 33.44 -4.17
N SER A 14 -12.42 33.85 -4.69
CA SER A 14 -11.42 34.61 -3.91
C SER A 14 -11.91 35.98 -3.43
N ALA A 15 -12.77 36.65 -4.18
CA ALA A 15 -13.34 37.94 -3.79
C ALA A 15 -14.37 37.75 -2.66
N PHE A 16 -15.24 36.75 -2.80
CA PHE A 16 -16.17 36.33 -1.76
C PHE A 16 -15.46 36.02 -0.45
N PHE A 17 -14.42 35.16 -0.48
CA PHE A 17 -13.71 34.78 0.75
C PHE A 17 -12.99 35.96 1.41
N ALA A 18 -12.42 36.89 0.65
CA ALA A 18 -11.82 38.10 1.22
C ALA A 18 -12.86 38.97 1.94
N ALA A 19 -14.05 39.15 1.34
CA ALA A 19 -15.14 39.90 1.95
C ALA A 19 -15.69 39.18 3.20
N ALA A 20 -15.86 37.85 3.14
CA ALA A 20 -16.32 37.06 4.28
C ALA A 20 -15.33 37.10 5.45
N GLU A 21 -14.02 37.03 5.18
CA GLU A 21 -12.99 37.18 6.21
C GLU A 21 -13.02 38.56 6.87
N GLU A 22 -13.23 39.63 6.10
CA GLU A 22 -13.39 41.00 6.63
C GLU A 22 -14.68 41.14 7.47
N GLU A 23 -15.78 40.54 7.03
CA GLU A 23 -17.07 40.59 7.72
C GLU A 23 -17.08 39.80 9.04
N TYR A 24 -16.61 38.55 9.03
CA TYR A 24 -16.65 37.69 10.21
C TYR A 24 -15.52 38.00 11.19
N GLY A 25 -14.30 38.28 10.70
CA GLY A 25 -13.12 38.51 11.53
C GLY A 25 -12.94 37.46 12.65
N GLU A 26 -12.69 37.93 13.87
CA GLU A 26 -12.53 37.08 15.06
C GLU A 26 -13.82 36.39 15.52
N GLN A 27 -14.98 36.76 14.96
CA GLN A 27 -16.29 36.23 15.33
C GLN A 27 -16.68 34.98 14.52
N ALA A 28 -15.84 34.57 13.57
CA ALA A 28 -16.08 33.37 12.77
C ALA A 28 -16.27 32.12 13.66
N PRO A 29 -17.32 31.30 13.43
CA PRO A 29 -17.50 30.07 14.18
C PRO A 29 -16.37 29.08 13.90
N VAL A 30 -15.93 28.37 14.94
CA VAL A 30 -14.83 27.40 14.84
C VAL A 30 -15.35 25.97 14.85
N TRP A 31 -14.96 25.18 13.85
CA TRP A 31 -15.11 23.73 13.82
C TRP A 31 -13.77 23.07 14.19
N SER A 32 -13.78 22.12 15.13
CA SER A 32 -12.58 21.37 15.54
C SER A 32 -12.72 19.89 15.23
N GLY A 33 -11.82 19.36 14.39
CA GLY A 33 -11.81 17.95 13.98
C GLY A 33 -12.26 17.74 12.54
N GLU A 34 -12.65 16.50 12.23
CA GLU A 34 -13.13 16.12 10.89
C GLU A 34 -14.53 16.68 10.64
N LEU A 35 -14.76 17.23 9.44
CA LEU A 35 -16.10 17.52 8.92
C LEU A 35 -16.71 16.21 8.38
N TYR A 36 -17.04 15.30 9.28
CA TYR A 36 -17.57 13.99 8.92
C TYR A 36 -18.96 14.12 8.27
N LEU A 37 -19.07 13.73 7.00
CA LEU A 37 -20.34 13.69 6.31
C LEU A 37 -21.11 12.43 6.73
N GLU A 38 -22.21 12.60 7.44
CA GLU A 38 -23.03 11.50 7.95
C GLU A 38 -23.83 10.73 6.87
N LEU A 39 -23.74 11.19 5.62
CA LEU A 39 -24.34 10.59 4.43
C LEU A 39 -23.32 9.76 3.64
N HIS A 40 -23.80 8.98 2.67
CA HIS A 40 -22.95 8.22 1.72
C HIS A 40 -21.94 7.23 2.36
N ARG A 41 -22.20 6.74 3.58
CA ARG A 41 -21.28 5.81 4.30
C ARG A 41 -20.99 4.50 3.56
N ALA A 42 -21.85 4.09 2.62
CA ALA A 42 -21.61 2.92 1.78
C ALA A 42 -20.37 3.08 0.87
N THR A 43 -19.94 4.33 0.62
CA THR A 43 -18.74 4.63 -0.16
C THR A 43 -17.45 4.13 0.50
N TYR A 44 -17.46 3.88 1.81
CA TYR A 44 -16.30 3.31 2.52
C TYR A 44 -16.02 1.85 2.13
N THR A 45 -17.04 1.09 1.73
CA THR A 45 -16.93 -0.37 1.52
C THR A 45 -17.15 -0.81 0.07
N THR A 46 -17.93 -0.07 -0.71
CA THR A 46 -18.16 -0.41 -2.12
C THR A 46 -16.87 -0.44 -2.94
N GLN A 47 -16.85 -1.19 -4.05
CA GLN A 47 -15.69 -1.29 -4.96
C GLN A 47 -14.36 -1.61 -4.24
N ALA A 48 -14.37 -2.63 -3.38
CA ALA A 48 -13.22 -3.03 -2.57
C ALA A 48 -11.93 -3.23 -3.39
N LYS A 49 -12.02 -3.80 -4.60
CA LYS A 49 -10.87 -4.00 -5.49
C LYS A 49 -10.25 -2.67 -5.96
N THR A 50 -11.05 -1.65 -6.23
CA THR A 50 -10.56 -0.30 -6.58
C THR A 50 -9.80 0.30 -5.40
N LYS A 51 -10.35 0.19 -4.18
CA LYS A 51 -9.70 0.68 -2.95
C LYS A 51 -8.40 -0.05 -2.64
N GLN A 52 -8.38 -1.38 -2.83
CA GLN A 52 -7.17 -2.20 -2.72
C GLN A 52 -6.10 -1.78 -3.74
N GLY A 53 -6.50 -1.57 -5.00
CA GLY A 53 -5.63 -1.05 -6.06
C GLY A 53 -5.01 0.29 -5.67
N ASN A 54 -5.83 1.27 -5.27
CA ASN A 54 -5.36 2.57 -4.80
C ASN A 54 -4.34 2.43 -3.66
N ARG A 55 -4.67 1.66 -2.62
CA ARG A 55 -3.80 1.50 -1.46
C ARG A 55 -2.47 0.85 -1.83
N ARG A 56 -2.50 -0.15 -2.72
CA ARG A 56 -1.29 -0.82 -3.19
C ARG A 56 -0.43 0.13 -4.03
N SER A 57 -1.04 0.94 -4.89
CA SER A 57 -0.35 1.95 -5.69
C SER A 57 0.27 3.04 -4.82
N GLU A 58 -0.40 3.55 -3.79
CA GLU A 58 0.17 4.51 -2.83
C GLU A 58 1.45 3.96 -2.17
N HIS A 59 1.42 2.70 -1.75
CA HIS A 59 2.57 2.05 -1.12
C HIS A 59 3.72 1.85 -2.11
N LEU A 60 3.41 1.36 -3.31
CA LEU A 60 4.42 1.14 -4.35
C LEU A 60 5.01 2.44 -4.88
N LEU A 61 4.24 3.53 -4.96
CA LEU A 61 4.76 4.85 -5.33
C LEU A 61 5.82 5.31 -4.33
N ARG A 62 5.49 5.23 -3.03
CA ARG A 62 6.47 5.55 -1.97
C ARG A 62 7.71 4.68 -2.06
N GLU A 63 7.55 3.38 -2.33
CA GLU A 63 8.68 2.45 -2.49
C GLU A 63 9.54 2.78 -3.70
N ALA A 64 8.91 3.04 -4.85
CA ALA A 64 9.60 3.42 -6.08
C ALA A 64 10.40 4.71 -5.88
N GLU A 65 9.81 5.75 -5.29
CA GLU A 65 10.52 7.00 -5.00
C GLU A 65 11.67 6.81 -4.01
N LEU A 66 11.47 6.01 -2.95
CA LEU A 66 12.51 5.70 -1.97
C LEU A 66 13.73 5.06 -2.64
N TRP A 67 13.52 3.97 -3.37
CA TRP A 67 14.60 3.21 -3.99
C TRP A 67 15.24 3.97 -5.15
N ALA A 68 14.45 4.65 -5.98
CA ALA A 68 14.97 5.47 -7.08
C ALA A 68 15.81 6.64 -6.56
N THR A 69 15.41 7.28 -5.45
CA THR A 69 16.19 8.33 -4.81
C THR A 69 17.50 7.77 -4.26
N ALA A 70 17.45 6.63 -3.55
CA ALA A 70 18.65 5.98 -3.04
C ALA A 70 19.61 5.63 -4.19
N ALA A 71 19.12 5.04 -5.27
CA ALA A 71 19.90 4.68 -6.46
C ALA A 71 20.53 5.91 -7.12
N ALA A 72 19.76 6.99 -7.33
CA ALA A 72 20.26 8.23 -7.94
C ALA A 72 21.37 8.90 -7.09
N LEU A 73 21.29 8.82 -5.76
CA LEU A 73 22.30 9.38 -4.86
C LEU A 73 23.54 8.50 -4.74
N ARG A 74 23.38 7.17 -4.76
CA ARG A 74 24.48 6.21 -4.57
C ARG A 74 25.21 5.83 -5.85
N SER A 75 24.50 5.86 -6.97
CA SER A 75 24.96 5.44 -8.29
C SER A 75 24.72 6.55 -9.34
N PRO A 76 25.13 7.81 -9.11
CA PRO A 76 24.78 8.95 -9.96
C PRO A 76 25.32 8.86 -11.40
N SER A 77 26.35 8.04 -11.63
CA SER A 77 26.93 7.80 -12.96
C SER A 77 26.17 6.74 -13.77
N SER A 78 25.40 5.86 -13.13
CA SER A 78 24.73 4.72 -13.76
C SER A 78 23.21 4.71 -13.58
N TYR A 79 22.66 5.60 -12.74
CA TYR A 79 21.22 5.71 -12.53
C TYR A 79 20.78 7.16 -12.40
N ARG A 80 19.71 7.49 -13.13
CA ARG A 80 19.06 8.80 -13.11
C ARG A 80 17.67 8.65 -12.54
N TYR A 81 17.29 9.54 -11.63
CA TYR A 81 15.94 9.55 -11.06
C TYR A 81 14.86 9.63 -12.17
N PRO A 82 13.90 8.69 -12.22
CA PRO A 82 12.95 8.55 -13.32
C PRO A 82 11.75 9.51 -13.17
N TYR A 83 12.05 10.82 -13.10
CA TYR A 83 11.06 11.87 -12.79
C TYR A 83 9.82 11.82 -13.68
N GLU A 84 9.99 11.78 -15.01
CA GLU A 84 8.86 11.82 -15.95
C GLU A 84 7.95 10.59 -15.85
N ARG A 85 8.52 9.42 -15.55
CA ARG A 85 7.73 8.20 -15.34
C ARG A 85 6.92 8.32 -14.05
N LEU A 86 7.55 8.73 -12.96
CA LEU A 86 6.88 8.91 -11.67
C LEU A 86 5.82 10.01 -11.71
N ASP A 87 6.07 11.15 -12.35
CA ASP A 87 5.08 12.22 -12.54
C ASP A 87 3.83 11.72 -13.27
N ARG A 88 4.01 10.96 -14.35
CA ARG A 88 2.90 10.35 -15.09
C ARG A 88 2.13 9.37 -14.20
N VAL A 89 2.81 8.47 -13.50
CA VAL A 89 2.15 7.47 -12.64
C VAL A 89 1.41 8.13 -11.48
N TRP A 90 1.99 9.14 -10.85
CA TRP A 90 1.32 9.95 -9.81
C TRP A 90 0.04 10.58 -10.35
N LYS A 91 0.09 11.23 -11.51
CA LYS A 91 -1.10 11.82 -12.15
C LYS A 91 -2.17 10.78 -12.44
N THR A 92 -1.78 9.59 -12.91
CA THR A 92 -2.71 8.47 -13.12
C THR A 92 -3.37 8.01 -11.82
N VAL A 93 -2.61 7.83 -10.74
CA VAL A 93 -3.16 7.42 -9.44
C VAL A 93 -4.10 8.50 -8.89
N LEU A 94 -3.69 9.76 -8.91
CA LEU A 94 -4.49 10.89 -8.43
C LEU A 94 -5.79 11.08 -9.22
N LEU A 95 -5.77 10.84 -10.54
CA LEU A 95 -7.00 10.82 -11.35
C LEU A 95 -7.99 9.78 -10.81
N HIS A 96 -7.50 8.59 -10.45
CA HIS A 96 -8.34 7.52 -9.92
C HIS A 96 -8.76 7.73 -8.45
N GLN A 97 -8.19 8.72 -7.76
CA GLN A 97 -8.63 9.20 -6.45
C GLN A 97 -9.80 10.19 -6.53
N PHE A 98 -10.32 10.48 -7.73
CA PHE A 98 -11.50 11.32 -7.90
C PHE A 98 -12.68 10.81 -7.04
N HIS A 99 -13.47 11.74 -6.52
CA HIS A 99 -14.48 11.47 -5.48
C HIS A 99 -15.62 10.55 -5.91
N ASP A 100 -15.78 10.28 -7.20
CA ASP A 100 -16.71 9.25 -7.70
C ASP A 100 -16.04 7.95 -8.13
N ILE A 101 -14.72 7.95 -8.32
CA ILE A 101 -13.95 6.77 -8.73
C ILE A 101 -13.56 5.95 -7.51
N LEU A 102 -12.72 6.51 -6.61
CA LEU A 102 -12.21 5.80 -5.44
C LEU A 102 -13.32 5.48 -4.40
N PRO A 103 -14.22 6.42 -4.09
CA PRO A 103 -15.37 6.13 -3.21
C PRO A 103 -16.32 5.09 -3.81
N GLY A 104 -16.31 4.88 -5.14
CA GLY A 104 -17.04 3.81 -5.79
C GLY A 104 -18.51 4.13 -6.08
N SER A 105 -18.79 5.39 -6.43
CA SER A 105 -20.10 5.94 -6.78
C SER A 105 -20.29 6.19 -8.29
N SER A 106 -19.36 5.74 -9.13
CA SER A 106 -19.46 5.78 -10.59
C SER A 106 -20.22 4.57 -11.17
N ILE A 107 -20.44 4.60 -12.48
CA ILE A 107 -20.97 3.44 -13.21
C ILE A 107 -19.94 2.30 -13.29
N ALA A 108 -20.43 1.07 -13.48
CA ALA A 108 -19.59 -0.14 -13.48
C ALA A 108 -18.42 -0.14 -14.49
N TRP A 109 -18.54 0.60 -15.61
CA TRP A 109 -17.46 0.72 -16.60
C TRP A 109 -16.23 1.42 -16.03
N VAL A 110 -16.42 2.53 -15.31
CA VAL A 110 -15.35 3.29 -14.66
C VAL A 110 -14.58 2.40 -13.68
N HIS A 111 -15.25 1.51 -12.94
CA HIS A 111 -14.59 0.61 -12.00
C HIS A 111 -13.92 -0.60 -12.65
N ARG A 112 -14.23 -0.93 -13.92
CA ARG A 112 -13.41 -1.88 -14.69
C ARG A 112 -12.11 -1.22 -15.11
N GLU A 113 -12.21 -0.05 -15.75
CA GLU A 113 -11.05 0.74 -16.18
C GLU A 113 -10.10 1.05 -15.02
N ALA A 114 -10.63 1.52 -13.88
CA ALA A 114 -9.80 1.81 -12.71
C ALA A 114 -8.99 0.60 -12.22
N ARG A 115 -9.56 -0.61 -12.27
CA ARG A 115 -8.86 -1.83 -11.84
C ARG A 115 -7.76 -2.22 -12.83
N ASP A 116 -8.05 -2.13 -14.12
CA ASP A 116 -7.09 -2.43 -15.17
C ASP A 116 -5.92 -1.43 -15.12
N THR A 117 -6.21 -0.13 -14.95
CA THR A 117 -5.18 0.90 -14.77
C THR A 117 -4.35 0.70 -13.50
N TYR A 118 -4.95 0.28 -12.38
CA TYR A 118 -4.15 -0.01 -11.18
C TYR A 118 -3.18 -1.19 -11.37
N GLU A 119 -3.54 -2.20 -12.17
CA GLU A 119 -2.60 -3.28 -12.51
C GLU A 119 -1.44 -2.79 -13.39
N GLU A 120 -1.71 -1.92 -14.36
CA GLU A 120 -0.66 -1.29 -15.18
C GLU A 120 0.28 -0.43 -14.33
N VAL A 121 -0.27 0.41 -13.44
CA VAL A 121 0.48 1.20 -12.47
C VAL A 121 1.34 0.31 -11.58
N ARG A 122 0.79 -0.81 -11.10
CA ARG A 122 1.52 -1.77 -10.26
C ARG A 122 2.72 -2.37 -11.01
N ALA A 123 2.52 -2.77 -12.27
CA ALA A 123 3.58 -3.35 -13.09
C ALA A 123 4.71 -2.34 -13.34
N GLU A 124 4.37 -1.10 -13.71
CA GLU A 124 5.37 -0.06 -13.96
C GLU A 124 6.14 0.32 -12.70
N LEU A 125 5.47 0.45 -11.55
CA LEU A 125 6.15 0.75 -10.29
C LEU A 125 7.07 -0.40 -9.85
N ALA A 126 6.67 -1.66 -10.07
CA ALA A 126 7.51 -2.81 -9.76
C ALA A 126 8.78 -2.81 -10.64
N GLU A 127 8.66 -2.46 -11.92
CA GLU A 127 9.79 -2.28 -12.83
C GLU A 127 10.73 -1.16 -12.35
N LEU A 128 10.19 0.02 -12.01
CA LEU A 128 10.97 1.14 -11.48
C LEU A 128 11.74 0.78 -10.20
N VAL A 129 11.10 0.04 -9.29
CA VAL A 129 11.75 -0.48 -8.08
C VAL A 129 12.87 -1.45 -8.45
N ALA A 130 12.62 -2.39 -9.35
CA ALA A 130 13.62 -3.38 -9.78
C ALA A 130 14.83 -2.72 -10.45
N GLU A 131 14.63 -1.74 -11.34
CA GLU A 131 15.68 -0.94 -11.96
C GLU A 131 16.55 -0.22 -10.91
N ALA A 132 15.90 0.44 -9.95
CA ALA A 132 16.59 1.18 -8.88
C ALA A 132 17.41 0.25 -7.99
N VAL A 133 16.83 -0.86 -7.54
CA VAL A 133 17.48 -1.84 -6.66
C VAL A 133 18.63 -2.51 -7.38
N THR A 134 18.48 -2.84 -8.66
CA THR A 134 19.58 -3.40 -9.48
C THR A 134 20.77 -2.43 -9.55
N SER A 135 20.51 -1.12 -9.69
CA SER A 135 21.55 -0.10 -9.71
C SER A 135 22.27 0.09 -8.36
N LEU A 136 21.57 -0.18 -7.25
CA LEU A 136 22.17 -0.16 -5.91
C LEU A 136 23.13 -1.34 -5.68
N GLY A 137 23.17 -2.30 -6.60
CA GLY A 137 23.99 -3.50 -6.53
C GLY A 137 23.20 -4.68 -5.97
N ALA A 138 23.36 -5.85 -6.59
CA ALA A 138 22.80 -7.09 -6.09
C ALA A 138 23.67 -7.62 -4.94
N ALA A 139 23.03 -8.04 -3.84
CA ALA A 139 23.64 -9.08 -3.01
C ALA A 139 23.64 -10.39 -3.81
N GLU A 140 24.60 -11.28 -3.58
CA GLU A 140 24.51 -12.64 -4.12
C GLU A 140 23.28 -13.33 -3.51
N GLY A 141 22.34 -13.78 -4.35
CA GLY A 141 21.11 -14.44 -3.92
C GLY A 141 19.87 -13.53 -3.86
N MET A 142 18.81 -14.05 -3.26
CA MET A 142 17.54 -13.33 -3.13
C MET A 142 17.58 -12.37 -1.94
N VAL A 143 17.00 -11.18 -2.09
CA VAL A 143 16.92 -10.17 -1.02
C VAL A 143 15.48 -9.74 -0.75
N ALA A 144 15.17 -9.56 0.52
CA ALA A 144 13.94 -8.94 0.98
C ALA A 144 14.17 -7.44 1.22
N LEU A 145 13.44 -6.58 0.52
CA LEU A 145 13.53 -5.12 0.67
C LEU A 145 12.55 -4.63 1.72
N ASN A 146 13.03 -3.77 2.62
CA ASN A 146 12.22 -3.15 3.65
C ASN A 146 12.16 -1.63 3.48
N SER A 147 11.02 -1.14 3.00
CA SER A 147 10.75 0.28 2.80
C SER A 147 10.28 1.01 4.07
N SER A 148 10.10 0.29 5.19
CA SER A 148 9.76 0.86 6.50
C SER A 148 11.00 1.45 7.18
N PRO A 149 10.89 2.53 7.97
CA PRO A 149 12.00 3.03 8.78
C PRO A 149 12.39 2.12 9.95
N TYR A 150 11.62 1.07 10.22
CA TYR A 150 11.87 0.13 11.33
C TYR A 150 12.35 -1.21 10.81
N GLU A 151 13.18 -1.89 11.61
CA GLU A 151 13.50 -3.30 11.40
C GLU A 151 12.22 -4.13 11.33
N ARG A 152 12.22 -5.12 10.44
CA ARG A 152 11.05 -5.93 10.16
C ARG A 152 11.42 -7.41 10.03
N SER A 153 10.66 -8.23 10.76
CA SER A 153 10.56 -9.66 10.54
C SER A 153 9.26 -9.96 9.81
N GLN A 154 9.33 -10.71 8.71
CA GLN A 154 8.15 -11.04 7.93
C GLN A 154 8.28 -12.40 7.25
N VAL A 155 7.20 -13.18 7.25
CA VAL A 155 7.09 -14.37 6.41
C VAL A 155 6.82 -13.96 4.98
N ILE A 156 7.65 -14.41 4.05
CA ILE A 156 7.53 -14.21 2.61
C ILE A 156 7.13 -15.54 1.97
N GLU A 157 6.10 -15.51 1.15
CA GLU A 157 5.69 -16.64 0.32
C GLU A 157 6.43 -16.57 -1.03
N LEU A 158 7.08 -17.66 -1.38
CA LEU A 158 7.82 -17.85 -2.62
C LEU A 158 7.09 -18.86 -3.50
N ASP A 159 7.05 -18.60 -4.80
CA ASP A 159 6.67 -19.62 -5.76
C ASP A 159 7.72 -20.73 -5.85
N THR A 160 7.38 -21.80 -6.57
CA THR A 160 8.24 -22.98 -6.69
C THR A 160 9.59 -22.67 -7.34
N GLU A 161 9.64 -21.71 -8.27
CA GLU A 161 10.88 -21.32 -8.95
C GLU A 161 11.79 -20.54 -8.00
N ALA A 162 11.25 -19.52 -7.34
CA ALA A 162 11.97 -18.70 -6.37
C ALA A 162 12.44 -19.52 -5.16
N ALA A 163 11.61 -20.44 -4.66
CA ALA A 163 11.99 -21.35 -3.58
C ALA A 163 13.17 -22.27 -3.97
N GLY A 164 13.27 -22.66 -5.25
CA GLY A 164 14.36 -23.48 -5.77
C GLY A 164 15.73 -22.80 -5.81
N VAL A 165 15.78 -21.47 -5.66
CA VAL A 165 17.03 -20.68 -5.59
C VAL A 165 17.62 -20.64 -4.18
N LEU A 166 16.83 -21.01 -3.15
CA LEU A 166 17.31 -21.01 -1.77
C LEU A 166 18.44 -22.04 -1.56
N PRO A 167 19.39 -21.75 -0.67
CA PRO A 167 20.49 -22.67 -0.39
C PRO A 167 19.98 -23.96 0.27
N SER A 168 20.75 -25.04 0.08
CA SER A 168 20.48 -26.32 0.75
C SER A 168 20.52 -26.15 2.27
N GLY A 169 19.49 -26.66 2.95
CA GLY A 169 19.34 -26.53 4.41
C GLY A 169 18.56 -25.29 4.87
N ALA A 170 18.03 -24.48 3.95
CA ALA A 170 17.15 -23.36 4.27
C ALA A 170 15.93 -23.80 5.10
N HIS A 171 15.61 -23.05 6.15
CA HIS A 171 14.40 -23.22 6.94
C HIS A 171 13.20 -22.68 6.17
N VAL A 172 12.47 -23.59 5.52
CA VAL A 172 11.26 -23.29 4.75
C VAL A 172 10.08 -24.10 5.27
N GLN A 173 8.90 -23.52 5.19
CA GLN A 173 7.64 -24.23 5.37
C GLN A 173 7.01 -24.44 3.99
N GLU A 174 6.93 -25.70 3.54
CA GLU A 174 6.20 -26.03 2.32
C GLU A 174 4.70 -25.76 2.50
N LEU A 175 4.08 -25.15 1.50
CA LEU A 175 2.65 -24.89 1.43
C LEU A 175 1.98 -25.95 0.57
N GLY A 176 0.68 -26.18 0.79
CA GLY A 176 -0.06 -27.27 0.14
C GLY A 176 -0.22 -27.15 -1.38
N ASP A 177 0.23 -26.04 -1.97
CA ASP A 177 0.17 -25.74 -3.41
C ASP A 177 1.55 -25.72 -4.09
N GLY A 178 2.60 -26.20 -3.40
CA GLY A 178 3.97 -26.25 -3.93
C GLY A 178 4.76 -24.95 -3.80
N ARG A 179 4.18 -23.92 -3.17
CA ARG A 179 4.90 -22.72 -2.73
C ARG A 179 5.64 -22.98 -1.42
N ALA A 180 6.52 -22.08 -1.04
CA ALA A 180 7.24 -22.13 0.23
C ALA A 180 7.09 -20.83 1.01
N ALA A 181 6.97 -20.91 2.33
CA ALA A 181 7.04 -19.77 3.22
C ALA A 181 8.41 -19.73 3.93
N VAL A 182 9.06 -18.57 3.91
CA VAL A 182 10.39 -18.34 4.50
C VAL A 182 10.36 -17.09 5.37
N LEU A 183 11.05 -17.12 6.50
CA LEU A 183 11.18 -15.95 7.37
C LEU A 183 12.28 -15.02 6.84
N ALA A 184 11.92 -13.75 6.61
CA ALA A 184 12.84 -12.69 6.24
C ALA A 184 13.07 -11.74 7.42
N LEU A 185 14.32 -11.31 7.59
CA LEU A 185 14.72 -10.27 8.54
C LEU A 185 15.40 -9.16 7.76
N ALA A 186 14.90 -7.93 7.84
CA ALA A 186 15.46 -6.80 7.11
C ALA A 186 15.53 -5.54 8.01
N PRO A 187 16.66 -4.81 8.00
CA PRO A 187 16.78 -3.55 8.71
C PRO A 187 15.84 -2.49 8.10
N GLY A 188 15.56 -1.42 8.85
CA GLY A 188 14.78 -0.30 8.33
C GLY A 188 15.46 0.37 7.14
N LEU A 189 14.69 0.72 6.11
CA LEU A 189 15.14 1.34 4.85
C LEU A 189 16.31 0.57 4.20
N GLY A 190 16.26 -0.76 4.25
CA GLY A 190 17.37 -1.61 3.82
C GLY A 190 16.92 -2.94 3.22
N ALA A 191 17.88 -3.83 3.04
CA ALA A 191 17.68 -5.15 2.48
C ALA A 191 18.19 -6.23 3.44
N GLY A 192 17.45 -7.32 3.55
CA GLY A 192 17.87 -8.53 4.25
C GLY A 192 18.09 -9.67 3.25
N LEU A 193 19.08 -10.53 3.49
CA LEU A 193 19.27 -11.73 2.68
C LEU A 193 18.11 -12.70 2.93
N LEU A 194 17.56 -13.27 1.86
CA LEU A 194 16.54 -14.29 1.93
C LEU A 194 17.17 -15.66 1.63
N ASP A 195 17.87 -16.20 2.61
CA ASP A 195 18.62 -17.47 2.53
C ASP A 195 17.98 -18.60 3.36
N GLY A 196 16.90 -18.31 4.08
CA GLY A 196 16.25 -19.26 4.98
C GLY A 196 17.06 -19.60 6.24
N ALA A 197 18.05 -18.79 6.62
CA ALA A 197 18.77 -18.98 7.89
C ALA A 197 17.93 -18.56 9.10
N ALA A 198 16.97 -17.64 8.92
CA ALA A 198 16.14 -17.13 10.00
C ALA A 198 15.06 -18.15 10.43
N VAL A 199 14.92 -18.33 11.74
CA VAL A 199 13.87 -19.16 12.36
C VAL A 199 13.04 -18.31 13.32
N PRO A 200 11.73 -18.56 13.43
CA PRO A 200 10.89 -17.84 14.38
C PRO A 200 11.28 -18.21 15.82
N GLU A 201 11.41 -17.21 16.70
CA GLU A 201 11.69 -17.43 18.13
C GLU A 201 10.59 -18.26 18.81
N ARG A 202 9.35 -18.11 18.32
CA ARG A 202 8.16 -18.77 18.82
C ARG A 202 7.41 -19.41 17.65
N PRO A 203 7.83 -20.61 17.20
CA PRO A 203 7.16 -21.30 16.11
C PRO A 203 5.72 -21.63 16.49
N VAL A 204 4.81 -21.56 15.52
CA VAL A 204 3.42 -21.98 15.70
C VAL A 204 3.39 -23.50 15.80
N THR A 205 2.71 -24.01 16.82
CA THR A 205 2.38 -25.42 16.98
C THR A 205 0.92 -25.65 16.60
N VAL A 206 0.64 -26.83 16.04
CA VAL A 206 -0.71 -27.25 15.65
C VAL A 206 -1.08 -28.48 16.45
N ALA A 207 -2.21 -28.44 17.15
CA ALA A 207 -2.75 -29.57 17.90
C ALA A 207 -4.23 -29.79 17.54
N VAL A 208 -4.69 -31.04 17.61
CA VAL A 208 -6.11 -31.37 17.50
C VAL A 208 -6.71 -31.35 18.91
N ALA A 209 -7.74 -30.53 19.12
CA ALA A 209 -8.47 -30.48 20.38
C ALA A 209 -9.36 -31.73 20.57
N ASP A 210 -9.71 -32.05 21.81
CA ASP A 210 -10.53 -33.24 22.17
C ASP A 210 -11.86 -33.30 21.41
N ALA A 211 -12.44 -32.15 21.07
CA ALA A 211 -13.66 -32.02 20.29
C ALA A 211 -13.42 -31.98 18.76
N GLY A 212 -12.24 -32.35 18.27
CA GLY A 212 -11.88 -32.39 16.84
C GLY A 212 -11.67 -31.03 16.16
N GLY A 213 -11.51 -29.96 16.95
CA GLY A 213 -11.06 -28.65 16.44
C GLY A 213 -9.53 -28.59 16.29
N ILE A 214 -9.03 -27.51 15.69
CA ILE A 214 -7.60 -27.23 15.50
C ILE A 214 -7.18 -26.11 16.46
N VAL A 215 -6.10 -26.30 17.20
CA VAL A 215 -5.49 -25.28 18.05
C VAL A 215 -4.15 -24.88 17.44
N LEU A 216 -4.00 -23.59 17.14
CA LEU A 216 -2.76 -22.94 16.72
C LEU A 216 -2.21 -22.14 17.90
N ASP A 217 -0.96 -22.39 18.31
CA ASP A 217 -0.38 -21.75 19.49
C ASP A 217 1.12 -21.48 19.31
N ASN A 218 1.56 -20.27 19.64
CA ASN A 218 2.99 -19.88 19.67
C ASN A 218 3.44 -19.39 21.07
N GLY A 219 2.63 -19.59 22.11
CA GLY A 219 2.87 -19.13 23.48
C GLY A 219 2.65 -17.63 23.71
N LEU A 220 2.25 -16.87 22.70
CA LEU A 220 1.78 -15.48 22.83
C LEU A 220 0.32 -15.33 22.44
N LEU A 221 -0.07 -16.00 21.35
CA LEU A 221 -1.41 -16.04 20.82
C LEU A 221 -1.84 -17.50 20.65
N ARG A 222 -3.06 -17.80 21.07
CA ARG A 222 -3.73 -19.07 20.80
C ARG A 222 -4.98 -18.81 19.97
N VAL A 223 -5.11 -19.53 18.87
CA VAL A 223 -6.32 -19.57 18.04
C VAL A 223 -6.89 -20.98 18.11
N THR A 224 -8.18 -21.09 18.40
CA THR A 224 -8.90 -22.38 18.34
C THR A 224 -9.93 -22.26 17.24
N VAL A 225 -9.87 -23.16 16.27
CA VAL A 225 -10.86 -23.31 15.20
C VAL A 225 -11.66 -24.56 15.51
N ASP A 226 -12.95 -24.41 15.77
CA ASP A 226 -13.83 -25.54 16.03
C ASP A 226 -14.20 -26.33 14.75
N ARG A 227 -15.09 -27.31 14.88
CA ARG A 227 -15.55 -28.12 13.73
C ARG A 227 -16.43 -27.35 12.74
N ASP A 228 -17.04 -26.26 13.19
CA ASP A 228 -17.89 -25.39 12.38
C ASP A 228 -17.06 -24.29 11.68
N GLY A 229 -15.76 -24.19 11.98
CA GLY A 229 -14.81 -23.27 11.36
C GLY A 229 -14.74 -21.90 12.04
N LEU A 230 -15.24 -21.79 13.28
CA LEU A 230 -15.20 -20.57 14.10
C LEU A 230 -14.03 -20.58 15.09
#